data_AF-A0A5J9W2Y3-F1
#
_entry.id   AF-A0A5J9W2Y3-F1
#
_cell.length_a   1.000
_cell.length_b   1.000
_cell.length_c   1.000
_cell.angle_alpha   90.00
_cell.angle_beta   90.00
_cell.angle_gamma   90.00
#
_symmetry.space_group_name_H-M   'P 1'
#
loop_
_entity.id
_entity.type
_entity.pdbx_description
1 polymer ?
#
loop_
_entity_poly.entity_id
_entity_poly.type
_entity_poly.pdbx_seq_one_letter_code
_entity_poly.pdbx_strand_id
1 'polypeptide(L)'
;DRTALLFLGFPVVLLCLRSWLWNGCFPALPVQLYQAWLLFLYTTLALRENILRVNGSDIRPWWILHHYCAMLMALISLTWEIKGSPDCARKQRGVELFLCWAIMQGFVMMLQNRYQRQRLYTRIALGKAKRMDVVWGETAGVEGMTCSHRCMVLNMQIYIETYEDSARVLRVYVGFLLLRTATTGVIPEWQVVVCGILLIAMAIGNLQTQWIP
;
A
#
# COMPACT_ATOMS: atom_id res chain seq x y z
N ASP A 1 -10.61 -12.30 -2.84
CA ASP A 1 -10.54 -10.95 -3.42
C ASP A 1 -9.62 -10.96 -4.63
N ARG A 2 -10.18 -10.97 -5.84
CA ARG A 2 -9.40 -11.12 -7.09
C ARG A 2 -8.44 -9.94 -7.31
N THR A 3 -8.83 -8.74 -6.91
CA THR A 3 -8.01 -7.52 -7.03
C THR A 3 -6.78 -7.52 -6.12
N ALA A 4 -6.90 -8.02 -4.87
CA ALA A 4 -5.76 -8.15 -3.96
C ALA A 4 -4.74 -9.19 -4.46
N LEU A 5 -5.22 -10.28 -5.07
CA LEU A 5 -4.36 -11.27 -5.71
C LEU A 5 -3.63 -10.69 -6.93
N LEU A 6 -4.30 -9.86 -7.73
CA LEU A 6 -3.66 -9.14 -8.84
C LEU A 6 -2.61 -8.13 -8.33
N PHE A 7 -2.91 -7.41 -7.25
CA PHE A 7 -1.98 -6.46 -6.63
C PHE A 7 -0.70 -7.12 -6.15
N LEU A 8 -0.79 -8.32 -5.59
CA LEU A 8 0.35 -9.11 -5.12
C LEU A 8 1.06 -9.84 -6.27
N GLY A 9 0.29 -10.47 -7.16
CA GLY A 9 0.81 -11.32 -8.22
C GLY A 9 1.62 -10.56 -9.26
N PHE A 10 1.19 -9.34 -9.63
CA PHE A 10 1.86 -8.56 -10.66
C PHE A 10 3.33 -8.20 -10.31
N PRO A 11 3.65 -7.60 -9.15
CA PRO A 11 5.03 -7.28 -8.79
C PRO A 11 5.88 -8.55 -8.55
N VAL A 12 5.30 -9.65 -8.06
CA VAL A 12 6.01 -10.94 -7.95
C VAL A 12 6.41 -11.46 -9.33
N VAL A 13 5.47 -11.47 -10.27
CA VAL A 13 5.72 -11.91 -11.65
C VAL A 13 6.78 -11.03 -12.31
N LEU A 14 6.74 -9.70 -12.14
CA LEU A 14 7.77 -8.81 -12.66
C LEU A 14 9.17 -9.13 -12.12
N LEU A 15 9.30 -9.40 -10.81
CA LEU A 15 10.58 -9.75 -10.20
C LEU A 15 11.09 -11.12 -10.69
N CYS A 16 10.21 -12.10 -10.83
CA CYS A 16 10.55 -13.41 -11.38
C CYS A 16 10.98 -13.32 -12.85
N LEU A 17 10.27 -12.54 -13.67
CA LEU A 17 10.63 -12.35 -15.09
C LEU A 17 11.97 -11.61 -15.22
N ARG A 18 12.28 -10.67 -14.31
CA ARG A 18 13.59 -10.01 -14.27
C ARG A 18 14.73 -10.99 -13.99
N SER A 19 14.56 -11.90 -13.03
CA SER A 19 15.61 -12.86 -12.68
C SER A 19 15.78 -13.95 -13.74
N TRP A 20 14.70 -14.31 -14.43
CA TRP A 20 14.69 -15.47 -15.32
C TRP A 20 14.85 -15.13 -16.81
N LEU A 21 14.33 -14.00 -17.28
CA LEU A 21 14.30 -13.65 -18.71
C LEU A 21 15.09 -12.39 -19.07
N TRP A 22 15.22 -11.43 -18.15
CA TRP A 22 15.74 -10.10 -18.51
C TRP A 22 17.12 -9.76 -17.94
N ASN A 23 17.94 -10.77 -17.59
CA ASN A 23 19.33 -10.59 -17.16
C ASN A 23 19.53 -9.47 -16.12
N GLY A 24 18.55 -9.25 -15.24
CA GLY A 24 18.62 -8.22 -14.20
C GLY A 24 18.14 -6.82 -14.58
N CYS A 25 17.60 -6.59 -15.79
CA CYS A 25 17.03 -5.30 -16.21
C CYS A 25 15.52 -5.40 -16.49
N PHE A 26 14.74 -4.38 -16.15
CA PHE A 26 13.31 -4.36 -16.42
C PHE A 26 13.02 -3.71 -17.78
N PRO A 27 12.22 -4.34 -18.66
CA PRO A 27 11.66 -3.65 -19.81
C PRO A 27 10.68 -2.56 -19.38
N ALA A 28 10.59 -1.50 -20.17
CA ALA A 28 9.74 -0.35 -19.86
C ALA A 28 8.24 -0.71 -19.85
N LEU A 29 7.78 -1.48 -20.84
CA LEU A 29 6.36 -1.75 -21.04
C LEU A 29 5.70 -2.46 -19.84
N PRO A 30 6.23 -3.56 -19.27
CA PRO A 30 5.59 -4.24 -18.15
C PRO A 30 5.54 -3.38 -16.87
N VAL A 31 6.58 -2.56 -16.64
CA VAL A 31 6.60 -1.63 -15.51
C VAL A 31 5.56 -0.52 -15.71
N GLN A 32 5.47 0.06 -16.91
CA GLN A 32 4.47 1.09 -17.22
C GLN A 32 3.03 0.55 -17.14
N LEU A 33 2.78 -0.68 -17.61
CA LEU A 33 1.48 -1.35 -17.47
C LEU A 33 1.10 -1.55 -16.00
N TYR A 34 2.05 -1.91 -15.14
CA TYR A 34 1.80 -1.99 -13.70
C TYR A 34 1.43 -0.63 -13.11
N GLN A 35 2.17 0.42 -13.46
CA GLN A 35 1.92 1.77 -12.95
C GLN A 35 0.55 2.30 -13.44
N ALA A 36 0.19 2.05 -14.69
CA ALA A 36 -1.13 2.38 -15.22
C ALA A 36 -2.25 1.64 -14.48
N TRP A 37 -2.03 0.36 -14.17
CA TRP A 37 -2.98 -0.43 -13.39
C TRP A 37 -3.11 0.07 -11.95
N LEU A 38 -2.00 0.43 -11.29
CA LEU A 38 -2.01 1.04 -9.95
C LEU A 38 -2.78 2.36 -9.95
N LEU A 39 -2.55 3.22 -10.96
CA LEU A 39 -3.27 4.47 -11.13
C LEU A 39 -4.78 4.23 -11.22
N PHE A 40 -5.22 3.29 -12.06
CA PHE A 40 -6.62 2.90 -12.17
C PHE A 40 -7.20 2.39 -10.84
N LEU A 41 -6.45 1.52 -10.15
CA LEU A 41 -6.85 0.94 -8.87
C LEU A 41 -7.05 2.01 -7.79
N TYR A 42 -6.06 2.88 -7.58
CA TYR A 42 -6.13 3.92 -6.54
C TYR A 42 -7.17 4.98 -6.87
N THR A 43 -7.39 5.29 -8.15
CA THR A 43 -8.48 6.19 -8.58
C THR A 43 -9.84 5.60 -8.22
N THR A 44 -10.04 4.31 -8.49
CA THR A 44 -11.30 3.62 -8.17
C THR A 44 -11.52 3.54 -6.66
N LEU A 45 -10.47 3.29 -5.87
CA LEU A 45 -10.54 3.28 -4.41
C LEU A 45 -10.90 4.65 -3.85
N ALA A 46 -10.22 5.71 -4.31
CA ALA A 46 -10.52 7.08 -3.90
C ALA A 46 -11.96 7.45 -4.21
N LEU A 47 -12.44 7.17 -5.43
CA LEU A 47 -13.82 7.45 -5.82
C LEU A 47 -14.83 6.69 -4.94
N ARG A 48 -14.60 5.39 -4.72
CA ARG A 48 -15.45 4.55 -3.87
C ARG A 48 -15.53 5.10 -2.45
N GLU A 49 -14.41 5.48 -1.86
CA GLU A 49 -14.37 6.00 -0.49
C GLU A 49 -15.04 7.37 -0.38
N ASN A 50 -14.91 8.23 -1.40
CA ASN A 50 -15.65 9.50 -1.44
C ASN A 50 -17.17 9.29 -1.48
N ILE A 51 -17.64 8.35 -2.31
CA ILE A 51 -19.07 8.00 -2.38
C ILE A 51 -19.55 7.45 -1.02
N LEU A 52 -18.77 6.55 -0.40
CA LEU A 52 -19.11 5.99 0.91
C LEU A 52 -19.16 7.07 2.00
N ARG A 53 -18.23 8.03 1.97
CA ARG A 53 -18.20 9.17 2.90
C ARG A 53 -19.45 10.05 2.76
N VAL A 54 -19.84 10.37 1.52
CA VAL A 54 -21.07 11.15 1.24
C VAL A 54 -22.33 10.39 1.67
N ASN A 55 -22.31 9.06 1.58
CA ASN A 55 -23.40 8.19 2.06
C ASN A 55 -23.39 7.96 3.58
N GLY A 56 -22.57 8.70 4.35
CA GLY A 56 -22.55 8.66 5.81
C GLY A 56 -21.63 7.61 6.44
N SER A 57 -20.71 7.01 5.67
CA SER A 57 -19.66 6.16 6.24
C SER A 57 -18.58 7.01 6.91
N ASP A 58 -18.21 6.65 8.14
CA ASP A 58 -17.18 7.35 8.91
C ASP A 58 -15.76 6.94 8.49
N ILE A 59 -15.37 7.40 7.30
CA ILE A 59 -14.02 7.17 6.74
C ILE A 59 -13.15 8.36 7.13
N ARG A 60 -11.98 8.11 7.73
CA ARG A 60 -11.04 9.19 8.09
C ARG A 60 -10.52 9.90 6.81
N PRO A 61 -10.47 11.24 6.78
CA PRO A 61 -9.99 12.00 5.61
C PRO A 61 -8.59 11.59 5.14
N TRP A 62 -7.72 11.18 6.08
CA TRP A 62 -6.38 10.73 5.77
C TRP A 62 -6.33 9.55 4.81
N TRP A 63 -7.22 8.56 4.94
CA TRP A 63 -7.20 7.39 4.04
C TRP A 63 -7.54 7.78 2.60
N ILE A 64 -8.47 8.72 2.43
CA ILE A 64 -8.81 9.30 1.13
C ILE A 64 -7.61 10.08 0.57
N LEU A 65 -6.96 10.91 1.40
CA LEU A 65 -5.74 11.65 1.01
C LEU A 65 -4.59 10.71 0.64
N HIS A 66 -4.41 9.61 1.39
CA HIS A 66 -3.39 8.60 1.13
C HIS A 66 -3.59 7.94 -0.25
N HIS A 67 -4.83 7.67 -0.67
CA HIS A 67 -5.11 7.18 -2.03
C HIS A 67 -4.77 8.22 -3.09
N TYR A 68 -5.06 9.51 -2.87
CA TYR A 68 -4.65 10.57 -3.79
C TYR A 68 -3.12 10.70 -3.90
N CYS A 69 -2.39 10.59 -2.79
CA CYS A 69 -0.92 10.53 -2.81
C CYS A 69 -0.42 9.32 -3.62
N ALA A 70 -1.05 8.15 -3.45
CA ALA A 70 -0.71 6.95 -4.21
C ALA A 70 -1.02 7.08 -5.71
N MET A 71 -2.12 7.74 -6.10
CA MET A 71 -2.41 8.10 -7.48
C MET A 71 -1.34 9.02 -8.06
N LEU A 72 -0.95 10.05 -7.32
CA LEU A 72 0.08 11.00 -7.75
C LEU A 72 1.43 10.30 -7.96
N MET A 73 1.83 9.42 -7.03
CA MET A 73 3.04 8.61 -7.21
C MET A 73 2.97 7.70 -8.43
N ALA A 74 1.85 7.02 -8.68
CA ALA A 74 1.69 6.16 -9.86
C ALA A 74 1.76 6.97 -11.16
N LEU A 75 1.16 8.16 -11.19
CA LEU A 75 1.21 9.08 -12.33
C LEU A 75 2.64 9.56 -12.60
N ILE A 76 3.36 10.01 -11.57
CA ILE A 76 4.75 10.44 -11.68
C ILE A 76 5.64 9.28 -12.13
N SER A 77 5.44 8.09 -11.56
CA SER A 77 6.19 6.87 -11.94
C SER A 77 5.93 6.44 -13.39
N LEU A 78 4.77 6.78 -13.97
CA LEU A 78 4.45 6.49 -15.37
C LEU A 78 5.26 7.36 -16.34
N THR A 79 5.62 8.58 -15.92
CA THR A 79 6.48 9.49 -16.70
C THR A 79 7.96 9.10 -16.69
N TRP A 80 8.30 8.02 -15.98
CA TRP A 80 9.67 7.51 -15.95
C TRP A 80 10.00 6.82 -17.29
N GLU A 81 10.85 7.46 -18.09
CA GLU A 81 11.40 6.84 -19.28
C GLU A 81 12.60 5.96 -18.90
N ILE A 82 12.44 4.64 -19.01
CA ILE A 82 13.56 3.71 -18.88
C ILE A 82 14.35 3.78 -20.20
N LYS A 83 15.26 4.75 -20.31
CA LYS A 83 16.23 4.79 -21.41
C LYS A 83 17.20 3.63 -21.26
N GLY A 84 17.41 2.88 -22.34
CA GLY A 84 18.37 1.78 -22.45
C GLY A 84 19.80 2.28 -22.27
N SER A 85 20.22 2.46 -21.02
CA SER A 85 21.57 2.87 -20.64
C SER A 85 22.39 1.62 -20.30
N PRO A 86 23.71 1.63 -20.55
CA PRO A 86 24.59 0.47 -20.29
C PRO A 86 24.56 -0.04 -18.84
N ASP A 87 24.19 0.80 -17.86
CA ASP A 87 24.02 0.44 -16.43
C ASP A 87 22.55 0.31 -16.01
N CYS A 88 21.74 -0.47 -16.73
CA CYS A 88 20.30 -0.59 -16.46
C CYS A 88 19.98 -1.12 -15.05
N ALA A 89 20.72 -2.10 -14.54
CA ALA A 89 20.48 -2.69 -13.21
C ALA A 89 20.66 -1.67 -12.06
N ARG A 90 21.64 -0.77 -12.17
CA ARG A 90 21.91 0.25 -11.16
C ARG A 90 20.88 1.37 -11.20
N LYS A 91 20.47 1.79 -12.40
CA LYS A 91 19.42 2.81 -12.59
C LYS A 91 18.02 2.31 -12.17
N GLN A 92 17.76 1.01 -12.24
CA GLN A 92 16.45 0.43 -11.90
C GLN A 92 16.34 -0.07 -10.46
N ARG A 93 17.35 0.18 -9.62
CA ARG A 93 17.33 -0.24 -8.21
C ARG A 93 16.15 0.36 -7.44
N GLY A 94 15.76 1.60 -7.75
CA GLY A 94 14.59 2.24 -7.15
C GLY A 94 13.27 1.51 -7.47
N VAL A 95 13.10 1.08 -8.72
CA VAL A 95 11.92 0.31 -9.17
C VAL A 95 11.87 -1.05 -8.48
N GLU A 96 13.02 -1.71 -8.32
CA GLU A 96 13.11 -2.97 -7.58
C GLU A 96 12.64 -2.84 -6.14
N LEU A 97 13.15 -1.83 -5.43
CA LEU A 97 12.78 -1.56 -4.05
C LEU A 97 11.30 -1.21 -3.92
N PHE A 98 10.76 -0.46 -4.87
CA PHE A 98 9.34 -0.14 -4.94
C PHE A 98 8.48 -1.41 -5.15
N LEU A 99 8.88 -2.32 -6.05
CA LEU A 99 8.17 -3.58 -6.28
C LEU A 99 8.22 -4.50 -5.06
N CYS A 100 9.38 -4.64 -4.41
CA CYS A 100 9.52 -5.41 -3.17
C CYS A 100 8.64 -4.83 -2.06
N TRP A 101 8.63 -3.50 -1.90
CA TRP A 101 7.74 -2.82 -0.98
C TRP A 101 6.26 -3.07 -1.33
N ALA A 102 5.88 -3.00 -2.61
CA ALA A 102 4.51 -3.24 -3.07
C ALA A 102 4.02 -4.67 -2.78
N ILE A 103 4.89 -5.68 -2.86
CA ILE A 103 4.57 -7.07 -2.49
C ILE A 103 4.21 -7.16 -1.02
N MET A 104 5.08 -6.63 -0.16
CA MET A 104 4.83 -6.62 1.28
C MET A 104 3.54 -5.84 1.61
N GLN A 105 3.34 -4.68 0.99
CA GLN A 105 2.10 -3.90 1.15
C GLN A 105 0.86 -4.67 0.68
N GLY A 106 0.97 -5.43 -0.42
CA GLY A 106 -0.10 -6.29 -0.93
C GLY A 106 -0.47 -7.42 0.02
N PHE A 107 0.53 -8.01 0.68
CA PHE A 107 0.31 -9.02 1.70
C PHE A 107 -0.44 -8.44 2.90
N VAL A 108 0.00 -7.28 3.41
CA VAL A 108 -0.67 -6.57 4.50
C VAL A 108 -2.12 -6.22 4.13
N MET A 109 -2.34 -5.67 2.93
CA MET A 109 -3.67 -5.33 2.41
C MET A 109 -4.60 -6.56 2.39
N MET A 110 -4.10 -7.72 1.97
CA MET A 110 -4.89 -8.95 1.92
C MET A 110 -5.28 -9.44 3.31
N LEU A 111 -4.34 -9.42 4.26
CA LEU A 111 -4.61 -9.78 5.66
C LEU A 111 -5.60 -8.80 6.31
N GLN A 112 -5.39 -7.50 6.13
CA GLN A 112 -6.28 -6.44 6.61
C GLN A 112 -7.70 -6.62 6.06
N ASN A 113 -7.84 -6.80 4.75
CA ASN A 113 -9.15 -6.96 4.12
C ASN A 113 -9.89 -8.22 4.61
N ARG A 114 -9.19 -9.35 4.79
CA ARG A 114 -9.81 -10.58 5.31
C ARG A 114 -10.28 -10.39 6.74
N TYR A 115 -9.43 -9.83 7.59
CA TYR A 115 -9.71 -9.60 8.98
C TYR A 115 -10.85 -8.59 9.19
N GLN A 116 -10.76 -7.41 8.57
CA GLN A 116 -11.77 -6.36 8.69
C GLN A 116 -13.14 -6.84 8.18
N ARG A 117 -13.16 -7.58 7.05
CA ARG A 117 -14.39 -8.13 6.49
C ARG A 117 -15.04 -9.16 7.42
N GLN A 118 -14.27 -10.08 7.99
CA GLN A 118 -14.78 -11.04 8.96
C GLN A 118 -15.35 -10.36 10.20
N ARG A 119 -14.60 -9.39 10.76
CA ARG A 119 -15.04 -8.61 11.92
C ARG A 119 -16.32 -7.84 11.66
N LEU A 120 -16.46 -7.22 10.48
CA LEU A 120 -17.68 -6.52 10.10
C LEU A 120 -18.87 -7.47 10.01
N TYR A 121 -18.73 -8.61 9.32
CA TYR A 121 -19.82 -9.57 9.18
C TYR A 121 -20.29 -10.11 10.53
N THR A 122 -19.36 -10.42 11.44
CA THR A 122 -19.72 -10.87 12.78
C THR A 122 -20.44 -9.78 13.56
N ARG A 123 -19.99 -8.52 13.52
CA ARG A 123 -20.70 -7.42 14.20
C ARG A 123 -22.08 -7.13 13.61
N ILE A 124 -22.25 -7.25 12.29
CA ILE A 124 -23.57 -7.15 11.64
C ILE A 124 -24.49 -8.28 12.10
N ALA A 125 -24.01 -9.52 12.14
CA ALA A 125 -24.79 -10.67 12.60
C ALA A 125 -25.21 -10.54 14.08
N LEU A 126 -24.38 -9.88 14.90
CA LEU A 126 -24.68 -9.56 16.30
C LEU A 126 -25.56 -8.32 16.48
N GLY A 127 -25.95 -7.63 15.39
CA GLY A 127 -26.69 -6.37 15.45
C GLY A 127 -25.90 -5.19 16.03
N LYS A 128 -24.58 -5.33 16.21
CA LYS A 128 -23.68 -4.33 16.80
C LYS A 128 -23.03 -3.38 15.78
N ALA A 129 -23.24 -3.61 14.48
CA ALA A 129 -22.75 -2.74 13.41
C ALA A 129 -23.72 -2.70 12.22
N LYS A 130 -23.76 -1.57 11.53
CA LYS A 130 -24.46 -1.38 10.27
C LYS A 130 -23.56 -1.77 9.09
N ARG A 131 -24.17 -2.04 7.93
CA ARG A 131 -23.43 -2.38 6.69
C ARG A 131 -22.48 -1.28 6.20
N MET A 132 -22.71 -0.04 6.62
CA MET A 132 -21.92 1.15 6.22
C MET A 132 -20.82 1.52 7.23
N ASP A 133 -20.73 0.79 8.35
CA ASP A 133 -19.77 1.11 9.41
C ASP A 133 -18.36 0.67 9.01
N VAL A 134 -17.39 1.52 9.33
CA VAL A 134 -15.98 1.24 9.09
C VAL A 134 -15.41 0.47 10.29
N VAL A 135 -14.57 -0.52 10.01
CA VAL A 135 -13.91 -1.33 11.04
C VAL A 135 -12.63 -0.64 11.47
N TRP A 136 -12.73 0.37 12.35
CA TRP A 136 -11.57 1.08 12.92
C TRP A 136 -11.59 1.06 14.46
N GLY A 137 -10.40 1.08 15.08
CA GLY A 137 -10.14 1.62 16.42
C GLY A 137 -10.72 0.98 17.68
N GLU A 138 -11.73 0.12 17.64
CA GLU A 138 -12.27 -0.46 18.87
C GLU A 138 -11.45 -1.65 19.36
N THR A 139 -10.39 -1.38 20.11
CA THR A 139 -9.72 -2.33 21.02
C THR A 139 -10.44 -2.47 22.37
N ALA A 140 -11.51 -1.73 22.65
CA ALA A 140 -12.16 -1.77 23.96
C ALA A 140 -13.59 -2.33 23.90
N GLY A 141 -13.81 -3.43 24.63
CA GLY A 141 -15.07 -3.61 25.36
C GLY A 141 -16.31 -4.01 24.57
N VAL A 142 -16.28 -5.14 23.84
CA VAL A 142 -17.54 -5.89 23.68
C VAL A 142 -17.70 -6.77 24.90
N GLU A 143 -18.49 -6.37 25.90
CA GLU A 143 -19.00 -7.30 26.91
C GLU A 143 -19.85 -8.37 26.19
N GLY A 144 -19.54 -9.64 26.44
CA GLY A 144 -20.32 -10.78 25.95
C GLY A 144 -19.77 -11.58 24.74
N MET A 145 -18.55 -11.31 24.24
CA MET A 145 -17.92 -12.17 23.21
C MET A 145 -17.06 -13.26 23.85
N THR A 146 -17.30 -14.53 23.50
CA THR A 146 -16.64 -15.73 24.04
C THR A 146 -15.11 -15.63 23.98
N CYS A 147 -14.44 -16.14 25.04
CA CYS A 147 -13.00 -16.00 25.27
C CYS A 147 -12.12 -16.46 24.08
N SER A 148 -12.54 -17.52 23.37
CA SER A 148 -11.82 -18.06 22.19
C SER A 148 -11.82 -17.10 20.99
N HIS A 149 -12.97 -16.49 20.68
CA HIS A 149 -13.11 -15.57 19.56
C HIS A 149 -12.43 -14.22 19.84
N ARG A 150 -12.44 -13.79 21.12
CA ARG A 150 -11.73 -12.59 21.58
C ARG A 150 -10.21 -12.75 21.48
N CYS A 151 -9.69 -13.89 21.92
CA CYS A 151 -8.25 -14.17 21.88
C CYS A 151 -7.73 -14.24 20.43
N MET A 152 -8.44 -14.91 19.52
CA MET A 152 -8.01 -15.04 18.13
C MET A 152 -8.06 -13.71 17.35
N VAL A 153 -9.06 -12.86 17.62
CA VAL A 153 -9.21 -11.53 16.99
C VAL A 153 -8.14 -10.55 17.52
N LEU A 154 -7.84 -10.56 18.83
CA LEU A 154 -6.76 -9.75 19.41
C LEU A 154 -5.38 -10.15 18.90
N ASN A 155 -5.09 -11.45 18.83
CA ASN A 155 -3.82 -11.93 18.28
C ASN A 155 -3.66 -11.48 16.83
N MET A 156 -4.67 -11.64 15.97
CA MET A 156 -4.58 -11.24 14.57
C MET A 156 -4.47 -9.71 14.38
N GLN A 157 -5.15 -8.90 15.20
CA GLN A 157 -5.01 -7.44 15.17
C GLN A 157 -3.57 -7.01 15.48
N ILE A 158 -2.98 -7.57 16.54
CA ILE A 158 -1.59 -7.29 16.93
C ILE A 158 -0.63 -7.71 15.82
N TYR A 159 -0.86 -8.87 15.18
CA TYR A 159 -0.06 -9.27 14.01
C TYR A 159 -0.17 -8.27 12.86
N ILE A 160 -1.39 -7.85 12.50
CA ILE A 160 -1.61 -6.87 11.41
C ILE A 160 -0.94 -5.54 11.73
N GLU A 161 -1.05 -5.03 12.95
CA GLU A 161 -0.42 -3.79 13.39
C GLU A 161 1.12 -3.89 13.35
N THR A 162 1.68 -5.02 13.79
CA THR A 162 3.12 -5.30 13.72
C THR A 162 3.63 -5.35 12.26
N TYR A 163 2.85 -5.97 11.37
CA TYR A 163 3.16 -5.98 9.94
C TYR A 163 3.04 -4.59 9.30
N GLU A 164 2.10 -3.77 9.77
CA GLU A 164 1.96 -2.39 9.29
C GLU A 164 3.11 -1.50 9.77
N ASP A 165 3.57 -1.69 10.99
CA ASP A 165 4.74 -1.00 11.55
C ASP A 165 6.03 -1.33 10.81
N SER A 166 6.28 -2.62 10.56
CA SER A 166 7.42 -3.04 9.72
C SER A 166 7.30 -2.48 8.29
N ALA A 167 6.09 -2.44 7.74
CA ALA A 167 5.84 -1.82 6.44
C ALA A 167 6.09 -0.30 6.41
N ARG A 168 5.92 0.41 7.53
CA ARG A 168 6.26 1.84 7.65
C ARG A 168 7.76 2.07 7.66
N VAL A 169 8.49 1.29 8.46
CA VAL A 169 9.95 1.40 8.52
C VAL A 169 10.54 1.17 7.14
N LEU A 170 10.04 0.17 6.40
CA LEU A 170 10.48 -0.08 5.04
C LEU A 170 10.14 1.08 4.08
N ARG A 171 8.95 1.71 4.20
CA ARG A 171 8.60 2.90 3.39
C ARG A 171 9.57 4.05 3.59
N VAL A 172 9.89 4.36 4.85
CA VAL A 172 10.85 5.43 5.18
C VAL A 172 12.23 5.06 4.66
N TYR A 173 12.66 3.81 4.85
CA TYR A 173 13.95 3.32 4.36
C TYR A 173 14.07 3.43 2.84
N VAL A 174 13.04 2.99 2.10
CA VAL A 174 13.00 3.08 0.63
C VAL A 174 12.96 4.55 0.19
N GLY A 175 12.14 5.39 0.83
CA GLY A 175 12.08 6.83 0.52
C GLY A 175 13.42 7.53 0.74
N PHE A 176 14.12 7.23 1.84
CA PHE A 176 15.45 7.75 2.13
C PHE A 176 16.49 7.26 1.11
N LEU A 177 16.45 5.97 0.76
CA LEU A 177 17.36 5.40 -0.22
C LEU A 177 17.18 6.04 -1.62
N LEU A 178 15.92 6.31 -2.02
CA LEU A 178 15.62 7.03 -3.26
C LEU A 178 16.19 8.46 -3.24
N LEU A 179 16.02 9.19 -2.13
CA LEU A 179 16.60 10.53 -1.98
C LEU A 179 18.13 10.51 -2.03
N ARG A 180 18.76 9.52 -1.39
CA ARG A 180 20.23 9.34 -1.45
C ARG A 180 20.72 9.01 -2.86
N THR A 181 19.95 8.24 -3.64
CA THR A 181 20.31 7.94 -5.03
C THR A 181 20.14 9.15 -5.95
N ALA A 182 19.22 10.06 -5.63
CA ALA A 182 19.06 11.32 -6.35
C ALA A 182 20.22 12.29 -6.05
N THR A 183 20.67 12.40 -4.79
CA THR A 183 21.76 13.31 -4.40
C THR A 183 23.15 12.83 -4.84
N THR A 184 23.35 11.53 -5.02
CA THR A 184 24.61 10.97 -5.54
C THR A 184 24.73 11.05 -7.07
N GLY A 185 23.74 11.60 -7.77
CA GLY A 185 23.79 11.89 -9.21
C GLY A 185 23.70 10.67 -10.13
N VAL A 186 23.39 9.48 -9.60
CA VAL A 186 23.28 8.24 -10.39
C VAL A 186 22.00 8.24 -11.27
N ILE A 187 20.95 8.95 -10.83
CA ILE A 187 19.69 9.16 -11.55
C ILE A 187 19.17 10.57 -11.18
N PRO A 188 19.55 11.64 -11.89
CA PRO A 188 19.12 13.01 -11.58
C PRO A 188 17.70 13.29 -12.12
N GLU A 189 16.77 12.36 -11.90
CA GLU A 189 15.38 12.51 -12.32
C GLU A 189 14.55 13.01 -11.15
N TRP A 190 13.86 14.14 -11.35
CA TRP A 190 13.03 14.78 -10.33
C TRP A 190 11.91 13.84 -9.85
N GLN A 191 11.47 12.90 -10.68
CA GLN A 191 10.51 11.86 -10.36
C GLN A 191 10.95 11.01 -9.16
N VAL A 192 12.24 10.68 -9.05
CA VAL A 192 12.82 9.92 -7.93
C VAL A 192 12.64 10.67 -6.62
N VAL A 193 12.95 11.97 -6.67
CA VAL A 193 12.91 12.86 -5.51
C VAL A 193 11.47 13.00 -5.02
N VAL A 194 10.54 13.25 -5.94
CA VAL A 194 9.12 13.42 -5.58
C VAL A 194 8.53 12.11 -5.05
N CYS A 195 8.81 10.96 -5.67
CA CYS A 195 8.37 9.67 -5.16
C CYS A 195 8.97 9.35 -3.77
N GLY A 196 10.24 9.68 -3.54
CA GLY A 196 10.89 9.53 -2.24
C GLY A 196 10.24 10.38 -1.14
N ILE A 197 9.94 11.65 -1.45
CA ILE A 197 9.24 12.57 -0.53
C ILE A 197 7.82 12.07 -0.24
N LEU A 198 7.07 11.64 -1.27
CA LEU A 198 5.70 11.14 -1.11
C LEU A 198 5.65 9.88 -0.23
N LEU A 199 6.60 8.95 -0.37
CA LEU A 199 6.70 7.76 0.48
C LEU A 199 6.93 8.13 1.96
N ILE A 200 7.79 9.10 2.23
CA ILE A 200 8.05 9.58 3.60
C ILE A 200 6.82 10.30 4.17
N ALA A 201 6.18 11.17 3.39
CA ALA A 201 4.98 11.90 3.81
C ALA A 201 3.83 10.94 4.17
N MET A 202 3.60 9.91 3.36
CA MET A 202 2.60 8.88 3.67
C MET A 202 2.97 8.04 4.90
N ALA A 203 4.26 7.75 5.11
CA ALA A 203 4.69 7.05 6.32
C ALA A 203 4.40 7.89 7.59
N ILE A 204 4.66 9.20 7.54
CA ILE A 204 4.38 10.13 8.64
C ILE A 204 2.88 10.25 8.92
N GLY A 205 2.04 10.45 7.90
CA GLY A 205 0.61 10.60 8.15
C GLY A 205 -0.09 9.31 8.62
N ASN A 206 0.47 8.13 8.31
CA ASN A 206 0.01 6.88 8.91
C ASN A 206 0.32 6.81 10.43
N LEU A 207 1.39 7.46 10.91
CA LEU A 207 1.64 7.60 12.35
C LEU A 207 0.59 8.49 12.99
N GLN A 208 0.33 9.65 12.40
CA GLN A 208 -0.66 10.59 12.96
C GLN A 208 -2.05 9.96 13.05
N THR A 209 -2.42 9.13 12.10
CA THR A 209 -3.79 8.58 12.03
C THR A 209 -4.01 7.25 12.73
N GLN A 210 -2.96 6.56 13.20
CA GLN A 210 -3.15 5.41 14.08
C GLN A 210 -3.31 5.82 15.56
N TRP A 211 -2.75 6.95 15.97
CA TRP A 211 -2.69 7.37 17.38
C TRP A 211 -3.70 8.45 17.77
N ILE A 212 -4.43 9.04 16.81
CA ILE A 212 -5.48 10.01 17.12
C ILE A 212 -6.81 9.27 17.22
N PRO A 213 -7.47 9.24 18.41
CA PRO A 213 -8.79 8.64 18.59
C PRO A 213 -9.84 9.28 17.68
#